data_AF-A0A223A085-F1
#
_entry.id   AF-A0A223A085-F1
#
_cell.length_a   1.000
_cell.length_b   1.000
_cell.length_c   1.000
_cell.angle_alpha   90.00
_cell.angle_beta   90.00
_cell.angle_gamma   90.00
#
_symmetry.space_group_name_H-M   'P 1'
#
loop_
_entity.id
_entity.type
_entity.pdbx_description
1 polymer ?
#
loop_
_entity_poly.entity_id
_entity_poly.type
_entity_poly.pdbx_seq_one_letter_code
_entity_poly.pdbx_strand_id
1 'polypeptide(L)'
;MNRKRKPLPSLRSDAEAEKFVTDADLSEYDLSGFKPMKFEFAKKEAALNMRIPSALLSAVKAKAASKGIPYTRYVRMLLENDISHSR
;
A
#
# COMPACT_ATOMS: atom_id res chain seq x y z
N MET A 1 -9.49 -20.34 22.84
CA MET A 1 -10.91 -19.93 22.74
C MET A 1 -11.16 -19.42 21.33
N ASN A 2 -11.74 -20.24 20.44
CA ASN A 2 -11.99 -19.85 19.05
C ASN A 2 -13.30 -19.05 18.99
N ARG A 3 -13.21 -17.74 19.23
CA ARG A 3 -14.37 -16.83 19.16
C ARG A 3 -14.73 -16.68 17.68
N LYS A 4 -15.88 -17.20 17.23
CA LYS A 4 -16.37 -16.98 15.86
C LYS A 4 -16.54 -15.47 15.66
N ARG A 5 -15.67 -14.87 14.83
CA ARG A 5 -15.71 -13.45 14.51
C ARG A 5 -16.76 -13.17 13.45
N LYS A 6 -17.39 -11.99 13.51
CA LYS A 6 -18.41 -11.56 12.56
C LYS A 6 -17.76 -11.26 11.20
N PRO A 7 -18.41 -11.57 10.06
CA PRO A 7 -17.92 -11.13 8.77
C PRO A 7 -17.94 -9.58 8.71
N LEU A 8 -17.00 -8.99 7.96
CA LEU A 8 -17.05 -7.54 7.73
C LEU A 8 -18.29 -7.15 6.91
N PRO A 9 -18.96 -6.04 7.26
CA PRO A 9 -20.06 -5.52 6.46
C PRO A 9 -19.55 -4.96 5.12
N SER A 10 -20.43 -4.95 4.12
CA SER A 10 -20.17 -4.29 2.84
C SER A 10 -20.36 -2.79 2.99
N LEU A 11 -19.27 -2.05 3.12
CA LEU A 11 -19.25 -0.58 3.18
C LEU A 11 -19.18 -0.02 1.76
N ARG A 12 -20.14 0.82 1.37
CA ARG A 12 -20.30 1.31 -0.01
C ARG A 12 -19.76 2.72 -0.23
N SER A 13 -19.31 3.39 0.82
CA SER A 13 -18.71 4.72 0.75
C SER A 13 -17.66 4.93 1.83
N ASP A 14 -16.75 5.88 1.60
CA ASP A 14 -15.73 6.26 2.58
C ASP A 14 -16.37 6.78 3.87
N ALA A 15 -17.42 7.61 3.77
CA ALA A 15 -18.14 8.12 4.94
C ALA A 15 -18.79 7.00 5.78
N GLU A 16 -19.33 5.97 5.12
CA GLU A 16 -19.87 4.79 5.81
C GLU A 16 -18.76 3.98 6.49
N ALA A 17 -17.61 3.84 5.84
CA ALA A 17 -16.45 3.17 6.41
C ALA A 17 -15.88 3.93 7.62
N GLU A 18 -15.76 5.25 7.53
CA GLU A 18 -15.32 6.11 8.64
C GLU A 18 -16.23 5.98 9.85
N LYS A 19 -17.56 6.03 9.62
CA LYS A 19 -18.55 5.85 10.67
C LYS A 19 -18.44 4.45 11.31
N PHE A 20 -18.33 3.41 10.48
CA PHE A 20 -18.19 2.04 10.96
C PHE A 20 -16.95 1.86 11.85
N VAL A 21 -15.79 2.37 11.42
CA VAL A 21 -14.54 2.26 12.19
C VAL A 21 -14.59 3.08 13.48
N THR A 22 -15.32 4.20 13.49
CA THR A 22 -15.50 5.03 14.68
C THR A 22 -16.37 4.35 15.74
N ASP A 23 -17.45 3.71 15.32
CA ASP A 23 -18.49 3.20 16.21
C ASP A 23 -18.30 1.71 16.59
N ALA A 24 -17.65 0.91 15.74
CA ALA A 24 -17.57 -0.54 15.91
C ALA A 24 -16.27 -1.02 16.59
N ASP A 25 -16.37 -2.02 17.47
CA ASP A 25 -15.21 -2.75 17.96
C ASP A 25 -14.70 -3.75 16.91
N LEU A 26 -13.58 -3.41 16.27
CA LEU A 26 -12.96 -4.21 15.21
C LEU A 26 -12.45 -5.58 15.69
N SER A 27 -12.25 -5.78 16.99
CA SER A 27 -11.81 -7.07 17.55
C SER A 27 -12.86 -8.18 17.39
N GLU A 28 -14.12 -7.80 17.17
CA GLU A 28 -15.23 -8.72 16.94
C GLU A 28 -15.32 -9.24 15.49
N TYR A 29 -14.58 -8.63 14.55
CA TYR A 29 -14.70 -8.89 13.12
C TYR A 29 -13.55 -9.74 12.57
N ASP A 30 -13.86 -10.52 11.52
CA ASP A 30 -12.87 -11.31 10.79
C ASP A 30 -12.08 -10.44 9.82
N LEU A 31 -10.85 -10.09 10.22
CA LEU A 31 -9.91 -9.27 9.45
C LEU A 31 -8.92 -10.12 8.63
N SER A 32 -9.05 -11.44 8.60
CA SER A 32 -8.07 -12.35 7.96
C SER A 32 -7.91 -12.13 6.45
N GLY A 33 -8.93 -11.57 5.78
CA GLY A 33 -8.88 -11.24 4.36
C GLY A 33 -8.10 -9.97 4.01
N PHE A 34 -7.70 -9.17 5.01
CA PHE A 34 -6.99 -7.92 4.78
C PHE A 34 -5.53 -8.18 4.38
N LYS A 35 -5.05 -7.42 3.40
CA LYS A 35 -3.65 -7.42 2.99
C LYS A 35 -2.97 -6.17 3.54
N PRO A 36 -1.77 -6.27 4.13
CA PRO A 36 -1.01 -5.10 4.53
C PRO A 36 -0.84 -4.13 3.35
N MET A 37 -1.26 -2.88 3.55
CA MET A 37 -1.06 -1.80 2.59
C MET A 37 -0.04 -0.81 3.15
N LYS A 38 1.02 -0.55 2.40
CA LYS A 38 2.00 0.50 2.71
C LYS A 38 1.64 1.77 1.93
N PHE A 39 1.32 2.84 2.64
CA PHE A 39 1.21 4.16 2.02
C PHE A 39 2.57 4.86 2.06
N GLU A 40 2.81 5.76 1.10
CA GLU A 40 3.96 6.66 1.19
C GLU A 40 3.63 7.76 2.20
N PHE A 41 4.14 7.64 3.43
CA PHE A 41 3.95 8.66 4.47
C PHE A 41 5.12 9.65 4.57
N ALA A 42 6.29 9.29 4.03
CA ALA A 42 7.49 10.12 4.12
C ALA A 42 7.44 11.30 3.13
N LYS A 43 7.77 12.49 3.63
CA LYS A 43 7.90 13.70 2.83
C LYS A 43 9.03 13.56 1.81
N LYS A 44 8.90 14.20 0.65
CA LYS A 44 9.90 14.20 -0.43
C LYS A 44 11.03 15.19 -0.12
N GLU A 45 11.89 14.86 0.83
CA GLU A 45 12.90 15.79 1.37
C GLU A 45 14.23 15.78 0.59
N ALA A 46 14.51 14.72 -0.16
CA ALA A 46 15.75 14.58 -0.94
C ALA A 46 15.47 14.02 -2.35
N ALA A 47 16.38 14.32 -3.29
CA ALA A 47 16.31 13.88 -4.68
C ALA A 47 17.41 12.85 -5.01
N LEU A 48 17.04 11.81 -5.75
CA LEU A 48 17.98 10.85 -6.33
C LEU A 48 18.19 11.17 -7.81
N ASN A 49 19.35 11.74 -8.15
CA ASN A 49 19.72 12.04 -9.54
C ASN A 49 20.69 10.98 -10.05
N MET A 50 20.29 10.22 -11.08
CA MET A 50 21.14 9.18 -11.67
C MET A 50 20.90 9.01 -13.17
N ARG A 51 21.91 8.49 -13.88
CA ARG A 51 21.79 8.06 -15.27
C ARG A 51 21.51 6.56 -15.32
N ILE A 52 20.56 6.17 -16.16
CA ILE A 52 20.20 4.77 -16.39
C ILE A 52 20.00 4.52 -17.89
N PRO A 53 20.19 3.28 -18.38
CA PRO A 53 19.87 2.92 -19.75
C PRO A 53 18.41 3.22 -20.10
N SER A 54 18.15 3.69 -21.33
CA SER A 54 16.80 4.01 -21.81
C SER A 54 15.85 2.81 -21.75
N ALA A 55 16.35 1.63 -22.12
CA ALA A 55 15.59 0.38 -22.05
C ALA A 55 15.13 0.06 -20.62
N LEU A 56 15.98 0.33 -19.61
CA LEU A 56 15.64 0.11 -18.21
C LEU A 56 14.54 1.09 -17.76
N LEU A 57 14.66 2.38 -18.11
CA LEU A 57 13.63 3.36 -17.76
C LEU A 57 12.26 2.99 -18.36
N SER A 58 12.24 2.53 -19.62
CA SER A 58 11.02 2.08 -20.28
C SER A 58 10.38 0.88 -19.57
N ALA A 59 11.18 -0.12 -19.18
CA ALA A 59 10.70 -1.28 -18.42
C ALA A 59 10.13 -0.89 -17.05
N VAL A 60 10.78 0.04 -16.34
CA VAL A 60 10.31 0.56 -15.05
C VAL A 60 8.96 1.28 -15.21
N LYS A 61 8.82 2.12 -16.24
CA LYS A 61 7.54 2.81 -16.52
C LYS A 61 6.42 1.82 -16.84
N ALA A 62 6.67 0.81 -17.67
CA ALA A 62 5.68 -0.21 -18.00
C ALA A 62 5.21 -0.99 -16.75
N LYS A 63 6.15 -1.37 -15.87
CA LYS A 63 5.84 -2.10 -14.63
C LYS A 63 5.13 -1.24 -13.58
N ALA A 64 5.37 0.07 -13.58
CA ALA A 64 4.62 1.01 -12.74
C ALA A 64 3.18 1.19 -13.24
N ALA A 65 3.00 1.31 -14.56
CA ALA A 65 1.69 1.41 -15.19
C ALA A 65 0.80 0.19 -14.93
N SER A 66 1.36 -1.03 -15.01
CA SER A 66 0.61 -2.26 -14.68
C SER A 66 0.19 -2.36 -13.20
N LYS A 67 0.80 -1.54 -12.33
CA LYS A 67 0.44 -1.41 -10.91
C LYS A 67 -0.44 -0.19 -10.62
N GLY A 68 -0.78 0.62 -11.63
CA GLY A 68 -1.59 1.83 -11.45
C GLY A 68 -0.91 2.93 -10.62
N ILE A 69 0.42 2.96 -10.57
CA ILE A 69 1.18 3.95 -9.77
C ILE A 69 2.18 4.73 -10.63
N PRO A 70 2.52 5.98 -10.27
CA PRO A 70 3.58 6.72 -10.95
C PRO A 70 4.93 6.00 -10.89
N TYR A 71 5.72 6.08 -11.97
CA TYR A 71 7.01 5.36 -12.03
C TYR A 71 8.01 5.82 -10.96
N THR A 72 7.98 7.09 -10.55
CA THR A 72 8.82 7.61 -9.45
C THR A 72 8.47 6.98 -8.11
N ARG A 73 7.17 6.82 -7.83
CA ARG A 73 6.63 6.08 -6.67
C ARG A 73 7.04 4.60 -6.72
N TYR A 74 6.99 3.99 -7.90
CA TYR A 74 7.46 2.62 -8.07
C TYR A 74 8.96 2.46 -7.76
N VAL A 75 9.82 3.36 -8.24
CA VAL A 75 11.27 3.34 -7.94
C VAL A 75 11.53 3.49 -6.44
N ARG A 76 10.86 4.45 -5.78
CA ARG A 76 10.95 4.62 -4.33
C ARG A 76 10.57 3.34 -3.58
N MET A 77 9.45 2.74 -3.93
CA MET A 77 8.97 1.50 -3.30
C MET A 77 9.96 0.34 -3.47
N LEU A 78 10.67 0.25 -4.62
CA LEU A 78 11.72 -0.75 -4.81
C LEU A 78 12.89 -0.52 -3.85
N LEU A 79 13.36 0.73 -3.72
CA LEU A 79 14.45 1.08 -2.80
C LEU A 79 14.07 0.82 -1.34
N GLU A 80 12.87 1.24 -0.92
CA GLU A 80 12.38 1.02 0.44
C GLU A 80 12.26 -0.47 0.75
N ASN A 81 11.72 -1.27 -0.17
CA ASN A 81 11.62 -2.70 0.02
C ASN A 81 12.99 -3.36 0.13
N ASP A 82 13.93 -3.06 -0.77
CA ASP A 82 15.27 -3.65 -0.76
C ASP A 82 16.01 -3.37 0.57
N ILE A 83 15.97 -2.12 1.04
CA ILE A 83 16.59 -1.70 2.30
C ILE A 83 15.88 -2.32 3.52
N SER A 84 14.54 -2.44 3.48
CA SER A 84 13.76 -2.98 4.60
C SER A 84 13.91 -4.49 4.77
N HIS A 85 14.12 -5.26 3.68
CA HIS A 85 14.32 -6.72 3.76
C HIS A 85 15.75 -7.10 4.16
N SER A 86 16.68 -6.15 4.17
CA SER A 86 18.07 -6.36 4.56
C SER A 86 18.31 -6.19 6.08
N ARG A 87 17.26 -6.15 6.89
CA ARG A 87 17.30 -6.04 8.36
C ARG A 87 16.64 -7.22 9.05
#